data_AF-A0A8K0HES9-F1
#
_entry.id   AF-A0A8K0HES9-F1
#
_cell.length_a   1.000
_cell.length_b   1.000
_cell.length_c   1.000
_cell.angle_alpha   90.00
_cell.angle_beta   90.00
_cell.angle_gamma   90.00
#
_symmetry.space_group_name_H-M   'P 1'
#
loop_
_entity.id
_entity.type
_entity.pdbx_description
1 polymer ?
#
loop_
_entity_poly.entity_id
_entity_poly.type
_entity_poly.pdbx_seq_one_letter_code
_entity_poly.pdbx_strand_id
1 'polypeptide(L)'
;MINIFVLAAMASPPPPSPPLLDSQISLPGCPDRCGEVKIPHPFGINQDCFLSETKLFFIDCDQSFQPPKPFLGRSMYDLPVLNITLDGGELVVMVSIGKDCYNKDGVQVYHFNFRLRLGDYNYYNLNISTSKNKFTAVGCDTYALL
;
A
#
# COMPACT_ATOMS: atom_id res chain seq x y z
N MET A 1 -35.03 35.81 1.31
CA MET A 1 -33.77 35.92 2.08
C MET A 1 -33.94 35.09 3.33
N ILE A 2 -33.18 34.01 3.47
CA ILE A 2 -33.20 33.11 4.63
C ILE A 2 -31.89 33.36 5.38
N ASN A 3 -31.98 33.78 6.65
CA ASN A 3 -30.83 33.87 7.53
C ASN A 3 -30.70 32.56 8.31
N ILE A 4 -29.57 31.87 8.13
CA ILE A 4 -29.17 30.71 8.93
C ILE A 4 -28.29 31.22 10.07
N PHE A 5 -28.73 31.02 11.31
CA PHE A 5 -27.89 31.20 12.50
C PHE A 5 -27.24 29.87 12.85
N VAL A 6 -25.92 29.79 12.76
CA VAL A 6 -25.14 28.64 13.24
C VAL A 6 -24.79 28.89 14.71
N LEU A 7 -25.43 28.16 15.61
CA LEU A 7 -24.99 28.06 17.00
C LEU A 7 -23.75 27.16 17.04
N ALA A 8 -22.58 27.77 17.21
CA ALA A 8 -21.36 27.03 17.53
C ALA A 8 -21.42 26.62 19.01
N ALA A 9 -21.68 25.34 19.26
CA ALA A 9 -21.42 24.77 20.57
C ALA A 9 -19.90 24.73 20.78
N MET A 10 -19.39 25.49 21.75
CA MET A 10 -17.99 25.41 22.15
C MET A 10 -17.81 24.11 22.95
N ALA A 11 -17.52 23.02 22.26
CA ALA A 11 -16.98 21.83 22.90
C ALA A 11 -15.62 22.20 23.50
N SER A 12 -15.42 21.91 24.78
CA SER A 12 -14.11 21.99 25.42
C SER A 12 -13.10 21.18 24.59
N PRO A 13 -11.85 21.64 24.41
CA PRO A 13 -10.83 20.82 23.78
C PRO A 13 -10.75 19.49 24.54
N PRO A 14 -10.72 18.35 23.84
CA PRO A 14 -10.55 17.06 24.51
C PRO A 14 -9.26 17.12 25.33
N PRO A 15 -9.22 16.47 26.51
CA PRO A 15 -8.00 16.40 27.30
C PRO A 15 -6.86 15.86 26.42
N PRO A 16 -5.61 16.36 26.59
CA PRO A 16 -4.47 15.81 25.89
C PRO A 16 -4.45 14.31 26.16
N SER A 17 -4.68 13.51 25.12
CA SER A 17 -4.57 12.07 25.19
C SER A 17 -3.19 11.75 25.76
N PRO A 18 -3.07 10.83 26.74
CA PRO A 18 -1.77 10.38 27.20
C PRO A 18 -0.93 10.00 25.98
N PRO A 19 0.39 10.28 25.96
CA PRO A 19 1.23 9.78 24.88
C PRO A 19 0.94 8.30 24.77
N LEU A 20 0.41 7.89 23.62
CA LEU A 20 0.22 6.48 23.32
C LEU A 20 1.59 5.87 23.59
N LEU A 21 1.65 5.01 24.61
CA LEU A 21 2.81 4.18 24.87
C LEU A 21 3.16 3.62 23.49
N ASP A 22 4.32 4.00 22.95
CA ASP A 22 4.73 3.66 21.59
C ASP A 22 4.68 2.14 21.51
N SER A 23 3.54 1.64 21.04
CA SER A 23 3.21 0.24 21.03
C SER A 23 4.10 -0.28 19.95
N GLN A 24 5.26 -0.81 20.36
CA GLN A 24 6.32 -1.34 19.51
C GLN A 24 5.84 -1.54 18.07
N ILE A 25 6.08 -0.52 17.24
CA ILE A 25 5.62 -0.53 15.86
C ILE A 25 6.29 -1.73 15.18
N SER A 26 7.58 -1.96 15.46
CA SER A 26 8.37 -3.11 15.04
C SER A 26 8.85 -3.99 16.21
N LEU A 27 9.39 -5.16 15.88
CA LEU A 27 10.11 -6.05 16.82
C LEU A 27 11.33 -5.32 17.44
N PRO A 28 11.78 -5.68 18.67
CA PRO A 28 12.92 -5.01 19.29
C PRO A 28 14.18 -5.18 18.43
N GLY A 29 14.90 -4.09 18.17
CA GLY A 29 16.09 -4.10 17.31
C GLY A 29 15.81 -4.08 15.80
N CYS A 30 14.54 -3.98 15.39
CA CYS A 30 14.14 -3.88 14.00
C CYS A 30 13.83 -2.43 13.59
N PRO A 31 14.28 -1.99 12.40
CA PRO A 31 13.86 -0.71 11.84
C PRO A 31 12.34 -0.61 11.74
N ASP A 32 11.79 0.50 12.19
CA ASP A 32 10.35 0.77 12.23
C ASP A 32 9.90 1.74 11.12
N ARG A 33 10.84 2.24 10.29
CA ARG A 33 10.55 3.20 9.21
C ARG A 33 11.47 3.01 8.00
N CYS A 34 10.97 3.38 6.83
CA CYS A 34 11.74 3.54 5.59
C CYS A 34 11.33 4.86 4.92
N GLY A 35 12.25 5.83 4.90
CA GLY A 35 11.90 7.20 4.56
C GLY A 35 10.81 7.72 5.50
N GLU A 36 9.70 8.16 4.94
CA GLU A 36 8.56 8.67 5.73
C GLU A 36 7.57 7.57 6.17
N VAL A 37 7.63 6.38 5.57
CA VAL A 37 6.65 5.31 5.81
C VAL A 37 7.02 4.53 7.07
N LYS A 38 6.05 4.34 7.97
CA LYS A 38 6.17 3.45 9.14
C LYS A 38 6.00 2.00 8.72
N ILE A 39 6.83 1.12 9.27
CA ILE A 39 6.91 -0.30 8.96
C ILE A 39 6.57 -1.10 10.23
N PRO A 40 5.27 -1.34 10.48
CA PRO A 40 4.86 -2.11 11.63
C PRO A 40 4.95 -3.63 11.42
N HIS A 41 5.19 -4.40 12.48
CA HIS A 41 5.00 -5.85 12.47
C HIS A 41 3.53 -6.17 12.09
N PRO A 42 3.25 -7.12 11.18
CA PRO A 42 4.12 -8.20 10.68
C PRO A 42 5.10 -7.83 9.57
N PHE A 43 5.11 -6.59 9.08
CA PHE A 43 6.07 -6.11 8.08
C PHE A 43 7.43 -5.80 8.67
N GLY A 44 8.47 -5.88 7.85
CA GLY A 44 9.84 -5.61 8.30
C GLY A 44 10.87 -5.52 7.18
N ILE A 45 11.96 -4.81 7.44
CA ILE A 45 13.02 -4.50 6.47
C ILE A 45 14.14 -5.54 6.48
N ASN A 46 14.54 -6.01 7.67
CA ASN A 46 15.64 -6.95 7.82
C ASN A 46 15.13 -8.39 7.94
N GLN A 47 16.02 -9.35 7.73
CA GLN A 47 15.77 -10.73 8.11
C GLN A 47 15.40 -10.80 9.60
N ASP A 48 14.42 -11.64 9.94
CA ASP A 48 13.85 -11.81 11.28
C ASP A 48 13.04 -10.62 11.83
N CYS A 49 12.85 -9.55 11.04
CA CYS A 49 12.02 -8.40 11.41
C CYS A 49 10.61 -8.40 10.79
N PHE A 50 10.35 -9.33 9.88
CA PHE A 50 9.03 -9.57 9.30
C PHE A 50 8.59 -10.99 9.64
N LEU A 51 7.30 -11.29 9.44
CA LEU A 51 6.75 -12.63 9.65
C LEU A 51 7.50 -13.67 8.79
N SER A 52 8.36 -14.46 9.42
CA SER A 52 9.38 -15.30 8.78
C SER A 52 8.83 -16.39 7.85
N GLU A 53 7.57 -16.76 8.06
CA GLU A 53 6.86 -17.78 7.29
C GLU A 53 6.52 -17.33 5.85
N THR A 54 6.65 -16.04 5.52
CA THR A 54 6.44 -15.57 4.14
C THR A 54 7.24 -14.30 3.77
N LYS A 55 7.61 -14.19 2.49
CA LYS A 55 8.21 -12.98 1.93
C LYS A 55 7.19 -11.88 1.62
N LEU A 56 5.89 -12.14 1.77
CA LEU A 56 4.84 -11.14 1.55
C LEU A 56 4.90 -9.95 2.52
N PHE A 57 5.50 -10.13 3.69
CA PHE A 57 5.67 -9.07 4.69
C PHE A 57 7.05 -8.40 4.66
N PHE A 58 7.94 -8.84 3.77
CA PHE A 58 9.23 -8.19 3.59
C PHE A 58 9.06 -6.83 2.92
N ILE A 59 9.74 -5.81 3.42
CA ILE A 59 9.81 -4.48 2.82
C ILE A 59 11.24 -4.22 2.39
N ASP A 60 11.46 -4.08 1.08
CA ASP A 60 12.76 -3.65 0.58
C ASP A 60 12.87 -2.13 0.70
N CYS A 61 13.81 -1.65 1.50
CA CYS A 61 14.01 -0.22 1.71
C CYS A 61 15.20 0.25 0.88
N ASP A 62 14.91 0.74 -0.32
CA ASP A 62 15.93 1.18 -1.26
C ASP A 62 16.55 2.51 -0.81
N GLN A 63 17.80 2.42 -0.37
CA GLN A 63 18.62 3.54 0.11
C GLN A 63 19.21 4.39 -1.03
N SER A 64 19.06 3.98 -2.29
CA SER A 64 19.52 4.78 -3.45
C SER A 64 18.66 6.02 -3.70
N PHE A 65 17.44 6.06 -3.15
CA PHE A 65 16.56 7.21 -3.18
C PHE A 65 16.78 8.15 -1.98
N GLN A 66 16.40 9.42 -2.16
CA GLN A 66 16.48 10.42 -1.10
C GLN A 66 15.13 11.18 -0.98
N PRO A 67 14.33 10.95 0.08
CA PRO A 67 14.53 9.95 1.14
C PRO A 67 14.43 8.50 0.63
N PRO A 68 14.91 7.50 1.40
CA PRO A 68 14.78 6.08 1.05
C PRO A 68 13.34 5.68 0.75
N LYS A 69 13.15 4.75 -0.19
CA LYS A 69 11.81 4.34 -0.63
C LYS A 69 11.51 2.88 -0.28
N PRO A 70 10.36 2.59 0.33
CA PRO A 70 9.95 1.22 0.62
C PRO A 70 9.27 0.57 -0.59
N PHE A 71 9.55 -0.71 -0.80
CA PHE A 71 8.94 -1.55 -1.81
C PHE A 71 8.44 -2.86 -1.20
N LEU A 72 7.29 -3.36 -1.67
CA LEU A 72 6.70 -4.59 -1.14
C LEU A 72 7.37 -5.83 -1.71
N GLY A 73 7.99 -6.61 -0.83
CA GLY A 73 8.57 -7.91 -1.13
C GLY A 73 9.70 -7.85 -2.17
N ARG A 74 10.08 -9.01 -2.70
CA ARG A 74 10.74 -9.10 -4.01
C ARG A 74 9.68 -9.38 -5.07
N SER A 75 8.76 -8.43 -5.25
CA SER A 75 7.83 -8.48 -6.38
C SER A 75 8.62 -8.32 -7.69
N MET A 76 8.14 -8.92 -8.79
CA MET A 76 8.76 -8.77 -10.11
C MET A 76 8.70 -7.34 -10.66
N TYR A 77 7.92 -6.45 -10.04
CA TYR A 77 7.56 -5.15 -10.60
C TYR A 77 7.76 -3.97 -9.63
N ASP A 78 8.66 -4.09 -8.64
CA ASP A 78 9.02 -3.03 -7.69
C ASP A 78 7.81 -2.21 -7.22
N LEU A 79 7.03 -2.74 -6.28
CA LEU A 79 5.77 -2.14 -5.83
C LEU A 79 6.03 -1.12 -4.72
N PRO A 80 6.02 0.20 -4.99
CA PRO A 80 6.30 1.19 -3.96
C PRO A 80 5.20 1.17 -2.90
N VAL A 81 5.60 1.12 -1.64
CA VAL A 81 4.68 1.17 -0.51
C VAL A 81 4.43 2.64 -0.16
N LEU A 82 3.15 3.03 -0.16
CA LEU A 82 2.75 4.40 0.15
C LEU A 82 2.41 4.54 1.63
N ASN A 83 1.75 3.53 2.21
CA ASN A 83 1.36 3.55 3.62
C ASN A 83 1.06 2.14 4.14
N ILE A 84 1.24 1.95 5.44
CA ILE A 84 0.85 0.73 6.18
C ILE A 84 0.07 1.17 7.43
N THR A 85 -1.11 0.59 7.65
CA THR A 85 -1.95 0.91 8.82
C THR A 85 -2.40 -0.37 9.53
N LEU A 86 -2.19 -0.43 10.85
CA LEU A 86 -2.56 -1.59 11.67
C LEU A 86 -4.06 -1.59 12.01
N ASP A 87 -4.63 -0.42 12.34
CA ASP A 87 -6.03 -0.31 12.77
C ASP A 87 -7.04 -0.80 11.72
N GLY A 88 -6.65 -0.79 10.44
CA GLY A 88 -7.44 -1.33 9.34
C GLY A 88 -6.84 -2.58 8.67
N GLY A 89 -5.66 -3.03 9.10
CA GLY A 89 -4.92 -4.12 8.43
C GLY A 89 -4.59 -3.82 6.97
N GLU A 90 -4.23 -2.57 6.65
CA GLU A 90 -4.15 -2.09 5.28
C GLU A 90 -2.71 -1.83 4.84
N LEU A 91 -2.42 -2.29 3.62
CA LEU A 91 -1.20 -2.00 2.90
C LEU A 91 -1.56 -1.28 1.60
N VAL A 92 -1.05 -0.07 1.44
CA VAL A 92 -1.30 0.74 0.23
C VAL A 92 -0.02 0.71 -0.62
N VAL A 93 -0.14 0.13 -1.81
CA VAL A 93 0.95 0.06 -2.78
C VAL A 93 0.57 0.74 -4.09
N MET A 94 1.56 1.26 -4.79
CA MET A 94 1.40 1.69 -6.17
C MET A 94 1.70 0.52 -7.12
N VAL A 95 0.83 0.31 -8.10
CA VAL A 95 0.93 -0.76 -9.10
C VAL A 95 1.19 -0.18 -10.48
N SER A 96 1.83 -0.95 -11.35
CA SER A 96 2.02 -0.55 -12.75
C SER A 96 0.76 -0.79 -13.57
N ILE A 97 0.54 0.06 -14.58
CA ILE A 97 -0.63 -0.03 -15.46
C ILE A 97 -0.29 -0.97 -16.61
N GLY A 98 -1.05 -2.07 -16.74
CA GLY A 98 -1.01 -2.95 -17.92
C GLY A 98 -1.45 -2.21 -19.18
N LYS A 99 -0.81 -2.47 -20.32
CA LYS A 99 -1.07 -1.76 -21.58
C LYS A 99 -1.15 -2.72 -22.74
N ASP A 100 -2.11 -2.48 -23.62
CA ASP A 100 -2.22 -3.13 -24.92
C ASP A 100 -2.50 -2.05 -25.96
N CYS A 101 -1.50 -1.70 -26.77
CA CYS A 101 -1.55 -0.55 -27.67
C CYS A 101 -1.40 -0.96 -29.12
N TYR A 102 -2.20 -0.37 -29.99
CA TYR A 102 -2.28 -0.67 -31.41
C TYR A 102 -2.06 0.59 -32.26
N ASN A 103 -1.50 0.44 -33.46
CA ASN A 103 -1.45 1.51 -34.45
C ASN A 103 -2.81 1.66 -35.19
N LYS A 104 -2.88 2.60 -36.13
CA LYS A 104 -4.08 2.85 -36.93
C LYS A 104 -4.52 1.67 -37.79
N ASP A 105 -3.59 0.78 -38.12
CA ASP A 105 -3.84 -0.42 -38.92
C ASP A 105 -4.26 -1.63 -38.04
N GLY A 106 -4.42 -1.42 -36.72
CA GLY A 106 -4.77 -2.49 -35.77
C GLY A 106 -3.60 -3.39 -35.39
N VAL A 107 -2.36 -3.06 -35.76
CA VAL A 107 -1.17 -3.82 -35.39
C VAL A 107 -0.72 -3.43 -33.98
N GLN A 108 -0.51 -4.43 -33.13
CA GLN A 108 0.00 -4.23 -31.78
C GLN A 108 1.41 -3.63 -31.83
N VAL A 109 1.58 -2.44 -31.24
CA VAL A 109 2.86 -1.71 -31.20
C VAL A 109 3.51 -1.74 -29.84
N TYR A 110 2.73 -1.96 -28.79
CA TYR A 110 3.25 -2.04 -27.43
C TYR A 110 2.36 -2.91 -26.56
N HIS A 111 3.00 -3.82 -25.84
CA HIS A 111 2.33 -4.71 -24.90
C HIS A 111 3.08 -4.72 -23.58
N PHE A 112 2.35 -4.49 -22.49
CA PHE A 112 2.86 -4.63 -21.14
C PHE A 112 1.83 -5.35 -20.27
N ASN A 113 2.13 -6.61 -19.95
CA ASN A 113 1.30 -7.42 -19.08
C ASN A 113 1.77 -7.25 -17.63
N PHE A 114 1.03 -6.47 -16.83
CA PHE A 114 1.26 -6.37 -15.40
C PHE A 114 0.55 -7.50 -14.67
N ARG A 115 1.27 -8.23 -13.81
CA ARG A 115 0.71 -9.29 -12.98
C ARG A 115 1.10 -9.07 -11.54
N LEU A 116 0.12 -9.10 -10.66
CA LEU A 116 0.33 -9.02 -9.22
C LEU A 116 -0.16 -10.31 -8.58
N ARG A 117 0.73 -10.99 -7.84
CA ARG A 117 0.39 -12.17 -7.05
C ARG A 117 0.45 -11.80 -5.56
N LEU A 118 -0.71 -11.76 -4.92
CA LEU A 118 -0.90 -11.36 -3.53
C LEU A 118 -1.05 -12.55 -2.56
N GLY A 119 -0.36 -13.66 -2.84
CA GLY A 119 -0.50 -14.87 -2.03
C GLY A 119 0.61 -15.88 -2.28
N ASP A 120 0.97 -16.59 -1.22
CA ASP A 120 1.99 -17.64 -1.25
C ASP A 120 1.40 -18.98 -0.82
N TYR A 121 1.66 -20.02 -1.62
CA TYR A 121 1.17 -21.41 -1.67
C TYR A 121 0.25 -21.94 -0.52
N ASN A 122 -0.81 -21.19 -0.14
CA ASN A 122 -1.94 -21.51 0.75
C ASN A 122 -1.91 -21.02 2.22
N TYR A 123 -0.89 -20.30 2.71
CA TYR A 123 -0.84 -19.93 4.14
C TYR A 123 -1.05 -18.43 4.44
N TYR A 124 -0.64 -17.54 3.52
CA TYR A 124 -0.91 -16.09 3.64
C TYR A 124 -1.37 -15.51 2.31
N ASN A 125 -2.50 -14.82 2.34
CA ASN A 125 -3.07 -14.11 1.20
C ASN A 125 -3.42 -12.67 1.62
N LEU A 126 -3.03 -11.70 0.79
CA LEU A 126 -3.47 -10.31 0.89
C LEU A 126 -4.65 -10.12 -0.06
N ASN A 127 -5.78 -9.66 0.49
CA ASN A 127 -6.98 -9.40 -0.30
C ASN A 127 -6.98 -7.96 -0.82
N ILE A 128 -7.44 -7.76 -2.06
CA ILE A 128 -7.69 -6.43 -2.59
C ILE A 128 -9.04 -5.95 -2.05
N SER A 129 -9.04 -4.82 -1.34
CA SER A 129 -10.27 -4.23 -0.82
C SER A 129 -11.15 -3.71 -1.97
N THR A 130 -12.31 -4.32 -2.19
CA THR A 130 -13.29 -3.90 -3.21
C THR A 130 -14.02 -2.61 -2.84
N SER A 131 -14.04 -2.23 -1.56
CA SER A 131 -14.63 -0.99 -1.08
C SER A 131 -13.67 0.21 -1.16
N LYS A 132 -12.36 -0.03 -1.18
CA LYS A 132 -11.33 1.01 -1.21
C LYS A 132 -10.57 1.10 -2.53
N ASN A 133 -10.76 0.13 -3.43
CA ASN A 133 -10.12 0.10 -4.75
C ASN A 133 -11.18 0.03 -5.85
N LYS A 134 -10.88 0.69 -6.97
CA LYS A 134 -11.65 0.57 -8.21
C LYS A 134 -10.72 0.03 -9.29
N PHE A 135 -11.05 -1.13 -9.84
CA PHE A 135 -10.37 -1.64 -11.03
C PHE A 135 -10.99 -1.00 -12.27
N THR A 136 -10.17 -0.38 -13.10
CA THR A 136 -10.62 0.40 -14.27
C THR A 136 -9.85 -0.08 -15.49
N ALA A 137 -10.56 -0.25 -16.61
CA ALA A 137 -9.96 -0.47 -17.91
C ALA A 137 -10.50 0.56 -18.91
N VAL A 138 -9.65 0.99 -19.84
CA VAL A 138 -9.96 2.04 -20.83
C VAL A 138 -9.48 1.57 -22.19
N GLY A 139 -10.39 1.48 -23.15
CA GLY A 139 -10.08 1.04 -24.52
C GLY A 139 -11.33 0.57 -25.26
N CYS A 140 -11.20 0.35 -26.56
CA CYS A 140 -12.20 -0.39 -27.34
C CYS A 140 -12.08 -1.88 -27.02
N ASP A 141 -13.20 -2.61 -27.01
CA ASP A 141 -13.25 -4.05 -26.72
C ASP A 141 -12.52 -4.47 -25.44
N THR A 142 -12.53 -3.57 -24.44
CA THR A 142 -11.81 -3.75 -23.18
C THR A 142 -12.81 -3.89 -22.02
N TYR A 143 -12.64 -4.90 -21.17
CA TYR A 143 -13.40 -5.09 -19.94
C TYR A 143 -12.47 -5.24 -18.74
N ALA A 144 -12.98 -4.87 -17.55
CA ALA A 144 -12.26 -4.95 -16.28
C ALA A 144 -13.10 -5.74 -15.27
N LEU A 145 -12.48 -6.68 -14.55
CA LEU A 145 -13.11 -7.50 -13.50
C LEU A 145 -12.20 -7.49 -12.26
N LEU A 146 -12.79 -7.36 -11.08
CA LEU A 146 -12.12 -7.44 -9.77
C LEU A 146 -12.89 -8.38 -8.85
#